data_AF-A0A0B6YPU8-F1
#
_entry.id   AF-A0A0B6YPU8-F1
#
_cell.length_a   1.000
_cell.length_b   1.000
_cell.length_c   1.000
_cell.angle_alpha   90.00
_cell.angle_beta   90.00
_cell.angle_gamma   90.00
#
_symmetry.space_group_name_H-M   'P 1'
#
loop_
_entity.id
_entity.type
_entity.pdbx_description
1 polymer ?
#
loop_
_entity_poly.entity_id
_entity_poly.type
_entity_poly.pdbx_seq_one_letter_code
_entity_poly.pdbx_strand_id
1 'polypeptide(L)' 'TNQSAFKPANNSSSSSSTPPPSRVLTTAAKQFSGSINMPYRDRIIHLLALKPYKKPELILRLQKDG' A
#
# COMPACT_ATOMS: atom_id res chain seq x y z
N THR A 1 50.22 33.35 23.49
CA THR A 1 49.08 32.43 23.29
C THR A 1 48.52 32.61 21.91
N ASN A 2 49.04 31.86 20.94
CA ASN A 2 48.55 31.90 19.57
C ASN A 2 48.42 30.46 19.08
N GLN A 3 47.23 30.12 18.62
CA GLN A 3 46.91 29.36 17.40
C GLN A 3 45.45 28.88 17.50
N SER A 4 44.54 29.76 17.04
CA SER A 4 43.16 29.39 16.74
C SER A 4 43.16 28.63 15.42
N ALA A 5 42.69 27.37 15.47
CA ALA A 5 42.69 26.45 14.35
C ALA A 5 41.55 26.79 13.36
N PHE A 6 41.91 27.06 12.09
CA PHE A 6 40.97 26.93 10.98
C PHE A 6 41.02 25.49 10.46
N LYS A 7 39.87 24.82 10.46
CA LYS A 7 39.63 23.54 9.78
C LYS A 7 38.43 23.71 8.83
N PRO A 8 38.59 23.52 7.51
CA PRO A 8 37.47 23.41 6.58
C PRO A 8 37.10 21.94 6.31
N ALA A 9 35.98 21.75 5.60
CA ALA A 9 35.34 20.49 5.16
C ALA A 9 34.49 19.78 6.24
N ASN A 10 33.27 19.34 5.96
CA ASN A 10 32.90 18.57 4.78
C ASN A 10 31.41 18.70 4.47
N ASN A 11 31.10 18.99 3.20
CA ASN A 11 29.75 18.94 2.67
C ASN A 11 29.41 17.49 2.33
N SER A 12 28.14 17.12 2.54
CA SER A 12 27.43 16.00 1.91
C SER A 12 27.78 14.57 2.34
N SER A 13 26.97 14.04 3.25
CA SER A 13 26.53 12.63 3.24
C SER A 13 25.12 12.60 3.83
N SER A 14 24.09 12.80 3.00
CA SER A 14 23.33 11.71 2.36
C SER A 14 22.63 10.82 3.39
N SER A 15 21.39 11.18 3.72
CA SER A 15 20.29 10.21 3.80
C SER A 15 19.02 10.98 4.11
N SER A 16 18.25 11.25 3.07
CA SER A 16 16.80 11.39 3.15
C SER A 16 16.24 10.29 4.03
N SER A 17 15.99 10.59 5.30
CA SER A 17 15.29 9.71 6.23
C SER A 17 13.79 9.78 5.92
N THR A 18 13.42 9.34 4.73
CA THR A 18 12.07 8.89 4.42
C THR A 18 12.07 7.38 4.62
N PRO A 19 11.60 6.86 5.77
CA PRO A 19 11.36 5.43 5.87
C PRO A 19 10.32 5.04 4.80
N PRO A 20 10.52 3.96 4.04
CA PRO A 20 9.43 3.42 3.24
C PRO A 20 8.30 3.01 4.20
N PRO A 21 7.01 3.23 3.85
CA PRO A 21 5.94 2.65 4.62
C PRO A 21 6.11 1.13 4.56
N SER A 22 6.47 0.55 5.71
CA SER A 22 6.51 -0.88 5.95
C SER A 22 5.15 -1.46 5.53
N ARG A 23 5.11 -2.17 4.40
CA ARG A 23 3.95 -2.93 3.97
C ARG A 23 3.82 -4.11 4.92
N VAL A 24 3.08 -3.90 6.00
CA VAL A 24 2.70 -4.95 6.94
C VAL A 24 1.91 -6.00 6.15
N LEU A 25 2.52 -7.17 5.95
CA LEU A 25 1.82 -8.37 5.49
C LEU A 25 0.94 -8.88 6.63
N THR A 26 -0.30 -8.42 6.71
CA THR A 26 -1.29 -9.00 7.61
C THR A 26 -1.89 -10.25 6.96
N THR A 27 -1.32 -11.40 7.31
CA THR A 27 -1.99 -12.70 7.21
C THR A 27 -3.15 -12.74 8.20
N ALA A 28 -4.34 -12.32 7.77
CA ALA A 28 -5.58 -12.55 8.50
C ALA A 28 -6.62 -13.13 7.55
N ALA A 29 -6.65 -14.46 7.49
CA ALA A 29 -7.79 -15.16 6.93
C ALA A 29 -9.05 -14.77 7.71
N LYS A 30 -10.13 -14.59 6.96
CA LYS A 30 -11.52 -14.71 7.41
C LYS A 30 -12.05 -13.55 8.23
N GLN A 31 -12.42 -12.48 7.53
CA GLN A 31 -13.74 -11.85 7.65
C GLN A 31 -14.13 -11.30 6.27
N PHE A 32 -15.10 -11.93 5.61
CA PHE A 32 -15.67 -11.52 4.31
C PHE A 32 -16.58 -10.28 4.48
N SER A 33 -16.15 -9.33 5.31
CA SER A 33 -16.93 -8.21 5.85
C SER A 33 -16.18 -6.87 5.62
N GLY A 34 -15.52 -6.75 4.47
CA GLY A 34 -14.69 -5.57 4.14
C GLY A 34 -14.91 -5.04 2.73
N SER A 35 -15.97 -5.45 2.04
CA SER A 35 -16.24 -5.08 0.65
C SER A 35 -16.44 -3.57 0.44
N ILE A 36 -16.87 -2.86 1.49
CA ILE A 36 -17.11 -1.41 1.47
C ILE A 36 -15.81 -0.58 1.36
N ASN A 37 -14.69 -1.10 1.88
CA ASN A 37 -13.42 -0.36 1.94
C ASN A 37 -12.46 -0.71 0.78
N MET A 38 -12.77 -1.75 0.00
CA MET A 38 -11.92 -2.16 -1.11
C MET A 38 -12.32 -1.37 -2.37
N PRO A 39 -11.37 -0.72 -3.09
CA PRO A 39 -11.70 0.03 -4.28
C PRO A 39 -12.35 -0.87 -5.34
N TYR A 40 -13.25 -0.30 -6.14
CA TYR A 40 -14.07 -1.06 -7.10
C TYR A 40 -13.26 -1.98 -8.04
N ARG A 41 -12.07 -1.52 -8.46
CA ARG A 41 -11.14 -2.30 -9.28
C ARG A 41 -10.67 -3.56 -8.55
N ASP A 42 -10.28 -3.43 -7.30
CA ASP A 42 -9.80 -4.55 -6.48
C ASP A 42 -10.92 -5.56 -6.21
N ARG A 43 -12.16 -5.08 -6.00
CA ARG A 43 -13.34 -5.95 -5.91
C ARG A 43 -13.54 -6.80 -7.16
N ILE A 44 -13.39 -6.22 -8.35
CA ILE A 44 -13.49 -6.96 -9.62
C ILE A 44 -12.38 -8.01 -9.73
N ILE A 45 -11.14 -7.62 -9.46
CA ILE A 45 -9.98 -8.53 -9.55
C ILE A 45 -10.19 -9.73 -8.62
N HIS A 46 -10.65 -9.49 -7.39
CA HIS A 46 -10.90 -10.56 -6.43
C HIS A 46 -11.97 -11.55 -6.91
N LEU A 47 -13.08 -11.04 -7.46
CA LEU A 47 -14.14 -11.89 -8.00
C LEU A 47 -13.63 -12.72 -9.19
N LEU A 48 -12.93 -12.09 -10.13
CA LEU A 48 -12.42 -12.77 -11.33
C LEU A 48 -11.30 -13.77 -11.04
N ALA A 49 -10.56 -13.60 -9.95
CA ALA A 49 -9.54 -14.56 -9.52
C ALA A 49 -10.13 -15.89 -9.04
N LEU A 50 -11.36 -15.89 -8.52
CA LEU A 50 -12.04 -17.10 -8.03
C LEU A 50 -12.69 -17.89 -9.16
N LYS A 51 -13.42 -17.21 -10.06
CA LYS A 51 -14.00 -17.81 -11.26
C LYS A 51 -14.22 -16.75 -12.35
N PRO A 52 -14.34 -17.16 -13.63
CA PRO A 52 -14.85 -16.27 -14.66
C PRO A 52 -16.31 -15.91 -14.37
N TYR A 53 -16.57 -14.65 -14.05
CA TYR A 53 -17.92 -14.10 -13.91
C TYR A 53 -18.42 -13.50 -15.22
N LYS A 54 -19.70 -13.70 -15.54
CA LYS A 54 -20.38 -13.00 -16.63
C LYS A 54 -20.66 -11.55 -16.19
N LYS A 55 -20.67 -10.61 -17.15
CA LYS A 55 -20.94 -9.18 -16.88
C LYS A 55 -22.17 -8.94 -15.96
N PRO A 56 -23.37 -9.50 -16.21
CA PRO A 56 -24.52 -9.26 -15.34
C PRO A 56 -24.35 -9.85 -13.93
N GLU A 57 -23.74 -11.04 -13.80
CA GLU A 57 -23.46 -11.67 -12.51
C GLU A 57 -22.46 -10.84 -11.68
N LEU A 58 -21.42 -10.33 -12.34
CA LEU A 58 -20.38 -9.52 -11.71
C LEU A 58 -20.96 -8.22 -11.13
N ILE A 59 -21.80 -7.54 -11.90
CA ILE A 59 -22.50 -6.32 -11.48
C ILE A 59 -23.41 -6.60 -10.28
N LEU A 60 -24.21 -7.66 -10.35
CA LEU A 60 -25.12 -8.04 -9.25
C LEU A 60 -24.34 -8.30 -7.95
N ARG A 61 -23.16 -8.92 -8.05
CA ARG A 61 -22.33 -9.19 -6.88
C ARG A 61 -21.72 -7.92 -6.30
N LEU A 62 -21.18 -7.05 -7.16
CA LEU A 62 -20.64 -5.75 -6.77
C LEU A 62 -21.69 -4.85 -6.11
N GLN A 63 -22.95 -4.93 -6.55
CA GLN A 63 -24.07 -4.20 -5.95
C GLN A 63 -24.49 -4.79 -4.59
N LYS A 64 -24.48 -6.12 -4.43
CA LYS A 64 -24.82 -6.79 -3.16
C LYS A 64 -23.78 -6.55 -2.07
N ASP A 65 -22.51 -6.54 -2.45
CA ASP A 65 -21.39 -6.30 -1.53
C ASP A 65 -21.15 -4.78 -1.28
N GLY A 66 -22.13 -3.95 -1.65
CA GLY A 66 -22.15 -2.48 -1.61
C GLY A 66 -21.50 -1.86 -0.40
#